data_AF-A0A924E2W8-F1
#
_entry.id   AF-A0A924E2W8-F1
#
_cell.length_a   1.000
_cell.length_b   1.000
_cell.length_c   1.000
_cell.angle_alpha   90.00
_cell.angle_beta   90.00
_cell.angle_gamma   90.00
#
_symmetry.space_group_name_H-M   'P 1'
#
loop_
_entity.id
_entity.type
_entity.pdbx_description
1 polymer ?
#
loop_
_entity_poly.entity_id
_entity_poly.type
_entity_poly.pdbx_seq_one_letter_code
_entity_poly.pdbx_strand_id
1 'polypeptide(L)'
;MSDEPTESAPAKPATGRLNASDALSTVDRHNQLAAASGEMTKVLTQMSGQLGNLGGGAAKSLTKAAESAEVVGASVRRLLTSVFATPIVLLIRLVLVPMRLVQGLLGKATGSMGEAPADDDEDPVDWDEEMAPKVTEPARELKDFNDLLEKNIIFFDNQKMPLFSSNMTRGLGTLGRQQQEFIMELCLNAIKECAPLTAGMPPVEKGRFAGQMMEDILSDIAGEDVKRFITFGYKYASSYSGKNFRLSETFATWLMNGAPDD
;
A
#
# COMPACT_ATOMS: atom_id res chain seq x y z
N MET A 1 11.18 4.98 70.09
CA MET A 1 9.97 5.15 69.27
C MET A 1 10.26 6.23 68.25
N SER A 2 10.72 5.83 67.07
CA SER A 2 10.82 6.66 65.88
C SER A 2 10.66 5.70 64.71
N ASP A 3 9.52 5.84 64.03
CA ASP A 3 9.08 4.99 62.92
C ASP A 3 9.81 5.37 61.63
N GLU A 4 10.36 4.37 60.93
CA GLU A 4 10.78 4.49 59.53
C GLU A 4 9.55 4.36 58.60
N PRO A 5 9.38 5.22 57.58
CA PRO A 5 8.36 5.03 56.56
C PRO A 5 8.89 4.16 55.41
N THR A 6 8.20 3.06 55.17
CA THR A 6 8.34 2.17 54.00
C THR A 6 8.02 2.89 52.70
N GLU A 7 9.01 2.94 51.79
CA GLU A 7 8.92 3.47 50.42
C GLU A 7 8.22 2.43 49.51
N SER A 8 7.08 2.82 48.90
CA SER A 8 6.28 1.94 48.04
C SER A 8 6.72 2.04 46.58
N ALA A 9 7.02 0.90 45.95
CA ALA A 9 7.43 0.80 44.56
C ALA A 9 6.29 1.19 43.56
N PRO A 10 6.63 1.83 42.42
CA PRO A 10 5.63 2.22 41.42
C PRO A 10 5.15 1.04 40.56
N ALA A 11 3.84 1.03 40.30
CA ALA A 11 3.14 0.03 39.51
C ALA A 11 3.49 0.09 38.02
N LYS A 12 3.73 -1.08 37.41
CA LYS A 12 3.92 -1.25 35.95
C LYS A 12 2.66 -0.87 35.16
N PRO A 13 2.79 -0.19 34.01
CA PRO A 13 1.65 0.09 33.14
C PRO A 13 1.18 -1.18 32.41
N ALA A 14 -0.13 -1.37 32.38
CA ALA A 14 -0.79 -2.47 31.71
C ALA A 14 -0.72 -2.31 30.18
N THR A 15 -0.08 -3.26 29.51
CA THR A 15 -0.10 -3.41 28.05
C THR A 15 -1.50 -3.75 27.57
N GLY A 16 -2.13 -2.83 26.83
CA GLY A 16 -3.40 -3.06 26.13
C GLY A 16 -3.23 -4.09 25.02
N ARG A 17 -3.85 -5.26 25.19
CA ARG A 17 -4.05 -6.25 24.12
C ARG A 17 -5.09 -5.72 23.14
N LEU A 18 -4.69 -5.46 21.91
CA LEU A 18 -5.62 -5.26 20.79
C LEU A 18 -6.34 -6.58 20.50
N ASN A 19 -7.66 -6.55 20.54
CA ASN A 19 -8.52 -7.72 20.33
C ASN A 19 -8.48 -8.17 18.87
N ALA A 20 -8.07 -9.42 18.65
CA ALA A 20 -8.04 -10.09 17.33
C ALA A 20 -9.43 -10.34 16.72
N SER A 21 -10.53 -10.01 17.43
CA SER A 21 -11.90 -10.23 16.97
C SER A 21 -12.31 -9.30 15.82
N ASP A 22 -11.74 -8.09 15.75
CA ASP A 22 -12.21 -7.08 14.79
C ASP A 22 -11.66 -7.32 13.39
N ALA A 23 -10.44 -7.87 13.29
CA ALA A 23 -9.79 -8.22 12.03
C ALA A 23 -10.45 -9.43 11.31
N LEU A 24 -11.10 -10.34 12.05
CA LEU A 24 -11.81 -11.48 11.45
C LEU A 24 -13.07 -11.03 10.68
N SER A 25 -13.76 -9.98 11.15
CA SER A 25 -15.04 -9.53 10.58
C SER A 25 -14.92 -8.91 9.17
N THR A 26 -13.75 -8.36 8.83
CA THR A 26 -13.52 -7.70 7.53
C THR A 26 -13.20 -8.72 6.43
N VAL A 27 -12.57 -9.85 6.79
CA VAL A 27 -12.23 -10.95 5.88
C VAL A 27 -13.49 -11.72 5.47
N ASP A 28 -14.42 -11.94 6.41
CA ASP A 28 -15.69 -12.62 6.12
C ASP A 28 -16.58 -11.83 5.14
N ARG A 29 -16.55 -10.49 5.18
CA ARG A 29 -17.28 -9.65 4.22
C ARG A 29 -16.71 -9.72 2.81
N HIS A 30 -15.40 -9.85 2.66
CA HIS A 30 -14.77 -9.99 1.33
C HIS A 30 -15.05 -11.37 0.72
N ASN A 31 -15.04 -12.43 1.52
CA ASN A 31 -15.40 -13.77 1.05
C ASN A 31 -16.87 -13.85 0.62
N GLN A 32 -17.78 -13.13 1.30
CA GLN A 32 -19.19 -13.04 0.90
C GLN A 32 -19.39 -12.28 -0.42
N LEU A 33 -18.63 -11.21 -0.67
CA LEU A 33 -18.68 -10.47 -1.94
C LEU A 33 -18.13 -11.28 -3.13
N ALA A 34 -17.04 -12.03 -2.91
CA ALA A 34 -16.49 -12.93 -3.91
C ALA A 34 -17.46 -14.08 -4.26
N ALA A 35 -18.15 -14.64 -3.26
CA ALA A 35 -19.18 -15.65 -3.47
C ALA A 35 -20.39 -15.10 -4.26
N ALA A 36 -20.84 -13.89 -3.94
CA ALA A 36 -21.95 -13.24 -4.66
C ALA A 36 -21.60 -12.93 -6.14
N SER A 37 -20.36 -12.53 -6.42
CA SER A 37 -19.89 -12.33 -7.80
C SER A 37 -19.88 -13.63 -8.61
N GLY A 38 -19.45 -14.74 -7.99
CA GLY A 38 -19.44 -16.05 -8.63
C GLY A 38 -20.84 -16.59 -8.98
N GLU A 39 -21.85 -16.32 -8.14
CA GLU A 39 -23.24 -16.67 -8.44
C GLU A 39 -23.81 -15.87 -9.61
N MET A 40 -23.48 -14.57 -9.68
CA MET A 40 -23.92 -13.72 -10.79
C MET A 40 -23.36 -14.18 -12.14
N THR A 41 -22.09 -14.61 -12.18
CA THR A 41 -21.49 -15.19 -13.38
C THR A 41 -22.16 -16.49 -13.79
N LYS A 42 -22.50 -17.37 -12.83
CA LYS A 42 -23.24 -18.61 -13.13
C LYS A 42 -24.62 -18.34 -13.73
N VAL A 43 -25.35 -17.35 -13.21
CA VAL A 43 -26.66 -16.95 -13.75
C VAL A 43 -26.51 -16.45 -15.20
N LEU A 44 -25.50 -15.62 -15.48
CA LEU A 44 -25.25 -15.13 -16.85
C LEU A 44 -24.87 -16.26 -17.82
N THR A 45 -24.04 -17.21 -17.39
CA THR A 45 -23.69 -18.39 -18.20
C THR A 45 -24.90 -19.30 -18.45
N GLN A 46 -25.75 -19.51 -17.43
CA GLN A 46 -26.95 -20.33 -17.55
C GLN A 46 -27.99 -19.68 -18.49
N MET A 47 -28.16 -18.35 -18.42
CA MET A 47 -29.02 -17.61 -19.34
C MET A 47 -28.49 -17.68 -20.79
N SER A 48 -27.17 -17.60 -20.98
CA SER A 48 -26.55 -17.77 -22.30
C SER A 48 -26.78 -19.16 -22.90
N GLY A 49 -26.72 -20.22 -22.08
CA GLY A 49 -27.00 -21.59 -22.51
C GLY A 49 -28.47 -21.83 -22.88
N GLN A 50 -29.43 -21.22 -22.18
CA GLN A 50 -30.85 -21.32 -22.52
C GLN A 50 -31.21 -20.57 -23.80
N LEU A 51 -30.50 -19.47 -24.11
CA LEU A 51 -30.68 -18.70 -25.35
C LEU A 51 -30.11 -19.42 -26.58
N GLY A 52 -29.08 -20.26 -26.43
CA GLY A 52 -28.50 -21.05 -27.52
C GLY A 52 -29.42 -22.13 -28.09
N ASN A 53 -30.48 -22.51 -27.37
CA ASN A 53 -31.44 -23.54 -27.78
C ASN A 53 -32.69 -22.99 -28.49
N LEU A 54 -32.83 -21.68 -28.62
CA LEU A 54 -33.90 -21.03 -29.37
C LEU A 54 -33.43 -20.76 -30.80
N GLY A 55 -33.96 -21.54 -31.74
CA GLY A 55 -33.49 -21.66 -33.13
C GLY A 55 -33.31 -20.36 -33.92
N GLY A 56 -32.49 -20.48 -34.98
CA GLY A 56 -31.76 -19.43 -35.70
C GLY A 56 -32.53 -18.29 -36.41
N GLY A 57 -33.78 -18.02 -36.02
CA GLY A 57 -34.52 -16.81 -36.41
C GLY A 57 -34.30 -15.63 -35.46
N ALA A 58 -34.15 -15.88 -34.15
CA ALA A 58 -34.06 -14.84 -33.12
C ALA A 58 -32.63 -14.27 -32.95
N ALA A 59 -31.60 -14.99 -33.36
CA ALA A 59 -30.21 -14.57 -33.22
C ALA A 59 -29.87 -13.31 -34.05
N LYS A 60 -30.53 -13.11 -35.21
CA LYS A 60 -30.30 -11.95 -36.07
C LYS A 60 -30.99 -10.66 -35.60
N SER A 61 -32.10 -10.77 -34.86
CA SER A 61 -32.74 -9.59 -34.25
C SER A 61 -32.07 -9.20 -32.93
N LEU A 62 -31.51 -10.17 -32.20
CA LEU A 62 -30.78 -9.93 -30.95
C LEU A 62 -29.38 -9.35 -31.16
N THR A 63 -28.64 -9.68 -32.23
CA THR A 63 -27.37 -8.99 -32.52
C THR A 63 -27.59 -7.50 -32.83
N LYS A 64 -28.67 -7.17 -33.56
CA LYS A 64 -29.06 -5.78 -33.82
C LYS A 64 -29.54 -5.04 -32.56
N ALA A 65 -30.18 -5.76 -31.62
CA ALA A 65 -30.53 -5.23 -30.31
C ALA A 65 -29.30 -5.11 -29.38
N ALA A 66 -28.30 -5.98 -29.49
CA ALA A 66 -27.06 -5.93 -28.71
C ALA A 66 -26.14 -4.77 -29.13
N GLU A 67 -26.01 -4.51 -30.44
CA GLU A 67 -25.34 -3.30 -30.95
C GLU A 67 -26.07 -2.02 -30.48
N SER A 68 -27.40 -2.06 -30.41
CA SER A 68 -28.18 -0.94 -29.87
C SER A 68 -28.01 -0.80 -28.35
N ALA A 69 -27.83 -1.90 -27.62
CA ALA A 69 -27.60 -1.91 -26.18
C ALA A 69 -26.18 -1.48 -25.79
N GLU A 70 -25.17 -1.67 -26.65
CA GLU A 70 -23.83 -1.09 -26.43
C GLU A 70 -23.83 0.43 -26.59
N VAL A 71 -24.54 0.96 -27.58
CA VAL A 71 -24.67 2.42 -27.78
C VAL A 71 -25.45 3.07 -26.64
N VAL A 72 -26.51 2.40 -26.16
CA VAL A 72 -27.26 2.84 -24.97
C VAL A 72 -26.42 2.64 -23.70
N GLY A 73 -25.66 1.56 -23.58
CA GLY A 73 -24.79 1.26 -22.45
C GLY A 73 -23.62 2.23 -22.30
N ALA A 74 -23.02 2.68 -23.41
CA ALA A 74 -21.98 3.71 -23.41
C ALA A 74 -22.55 5.09 -23.01
N SER A 75 -23.77 5.40 -23.45
CA SER A 75 -24.46 6.65 -23.11
C SER A 75 -24.92 6.66 -21.64
N VAL A 76 -25.44 5.53 -21.14
CA VAL A 76 -25.83 5.35 -19.74
C VAL A 76 -24.61 5.30 -18.83
N ARG A 77 -23.49 4.68 -19.23
CA ARG A 77 -22.21 4.76 -18.49
C ARG A 77 -21.71 6.20 -18.39
N ARG A 78 -21.73 6.96 -19.49
CA ARG A 78 -21.33 8.38 -19.46
C ARG A 78 -22.23 9.21 -18.55
N LEU A 79 -23.54 8.99 -18.57
CA LEU A 79 -24.49 9.65 -17.67
C LEU A 79 -24.31 9.24 -16.21
N LEU A 80 -24.08 7.96 -15.93
CA LEU A 80 -23.81 7.47 -14.58
C LEU A 80 -22.48 8.00 -14.04
N THR A 81 -21.43 8.07 -14.86
CA THR A 81 -20.16 8.65 -14.41
C THR A 81 -20.27 10.15 -14.15
N SER A 82 -21.04 10.91 -14.93
CA SER A 82 -21.14 12.37 -14.72
C SER A 82 -22.06 12.73 -13.54
N VAL A 83 -23.16 12.01 -13.36
CA VAL A 83 -24.14 12.27 -12.29
C VAL A 83 -23.61 11.80 -10.93
N PHE A 84 -22.81 10.73 -10.87
CA PHE A 84 -22.31 10.20 -9.60
C PHE A 84 -20.86 10.60 -9.24
N ALA A 85 -19.98 10.90 -10.20
CA ALA A 85 -18.60 11.29 -9.85
C ALA A 85 -18.53 12.63 -9.11
N THR A 86 -19.34 13.61 -9.53
CA THR A 86 -19.34 14.95 -8.95
C THR A 86 -19.78 14.97 -7.47
N PRO A 87 -20.91 14.34 -7.07
CA PRO A 87 -21.28 14.29 -5.66
C PRO A 87 -20.33 13.43 -4.82
N ILE A 88 -19.74 12.36 -5.37
CA ILE A 88 -18.77 11.53 -4.64
C ILE A 88 -17.49 12.34 -4.32
N VAL A 89 -16.96 13.10 -5.27
CA VAL A 89 -15.79 13.97 -5.02
C VAL A 89 -16.10 15.07 -3.99
N LEU A 90 -17.31 15.63 -4.03
CA LEU A 90 -17.77 16.62 -3.06
C LEU A 90 -17.91 16.02 -1.65
N LEU A 91 -18.44 14.79 -1.54
CA LEU A 91 -18.60 14.07 -0.29
C LEU A 91 -17.24 13.66 0.29
N ILE A 92 -16.30 13.22 -0.54
CA ILE A 92 -14.91 12.95 -0.15
C ILE A 92 -14.25 14.24 0.39
N ARG A 93 -14.41 15.39 -0.27
CA ARG A 93 -13.89 16.66 0.25
C ARG A 93 -14.59 17.11 1.53
N LEU A 94 -15.90 16.93 1.65
CA LEU A 94 -16.68 17.28 2.84
C LEU A 94 -16.29 16.42 4.06
N VAL A 95 -15.89 15.16 3.85
CA VAL A 95 -15.46 14.25 4.92
C VAL A 95 -13.97 14.44 5.28
N LEU A 96 -13.10 14.69 4.30
CA LEU A 96 -11.65 14.78 4.55
C LEU A 96 -11.20 16.14 5.12
N VAL A 97 -11.89 17.24 4.80
CA VAL A 97 -11.57 18.58 5.34
C VAL A 97 -11.73 18.69 6.86
N PRO A 98 -12.83 18.24 7.50
CA PRO A 98 -12.96 18.32 8.95
C PRO A 98 -11.99 17.37 9.69
N MET A 99 -11.59 16.25 9.09
CA MET A 99 -10.63 15.33 9.70
C MET A 99 -9.25 15.97 9.93
N ARG A 100 -8.79 16.83 9.01
CA ARG A 100 -7.54 17.60 9.20
C ARG A 100 -7.67 18.68 10.28
N LEU A 101 -8.87 19.24 10.45
CA LEU A 101 -9.14 20.27 11.45
C LEU A 101 -9.22 19.67 12.87
N VAL A 102 -9.76 18.45 12.99
CA VAL A 102 -9.77 17.67 14.24
C VAL A 102 -8.35 17.20 14.63
N GLN A 103 -7.51 16.82 13.67
CA GLN A 103 -6.10 16.49 13.95
C GLN A 103 -5.30 17.71 14.44
N GLY A 104 -5.57 18.91 13.90
CA GLY A 104 -4.96 20.16 14.37
C GLY A 104 -5.43 20.61 15.77
N LEU A 105 -6.64 20.25 16.18
CA LEU A 105 -7.18 20.57 17.51
C LEU A 105 -6.81 19.54 18.58
N LEU A 106 -6.73 18.25 18.25
CA LEU A 106 -6.27 17.21 19.20
C LEU A 106 -4.76 17.29 19.48
N GLY A 107 -3.95 17.80 18.54
CA GLY A 107 -2.51 17.98 18.75
C GLY A 107 -2.12 19.09 19.75
N LYS A 108 -3.08 19.93 20.16
CA LYS A 108 -2.84 21.05 21.11
C LYS A 108 -3.28 20.77 22.54
N ALA A 109 -3.98 19.67 22.80
CA ALA A 109 -4.53 19.35 24.12
C ALA A 109 -3.68 18.38 24.96
N THR A 110 -2.57 17.86 24.42
CA THR A 110 -1.69 16.90 25.13
C THR A 110 -0.29 17.44 25.45
N GLY A 111 -0.01 18.71 25.18
CA GLY A 111 1.30 19.31 25.43
C GLY A 111 1.23 20.56 26.33
N SER A 112 0.91 20.39 27.61
CA SER A 112 1.19 21.39 28.65
C SER A 112 0.91 20.79 30.04
N MET A 113 1.94 20.21 30.66
CA MET A 113 2.25 20.32 32.10
C MET A 113 3.41 19.38 32.44
N GLY A 114 4.58 19.97 32.66
CA GLY A 114 5.79 19.27 33.03
C GLY A 114 6.98 20.21 33.02
N GLU A 115 6.88 21.31 33.78
CA GLU A 115 7.99 22.19 34.10
C GLU A 115 8.91 21.43 35.07
N ALA A 116 10.02 20.93 34.55
CA ALA A 116 11.10 20.27 35.28
C ALA A 116 12.41 20.99 34.93
N PRO A 117 13.40 20.96 35.85
CA PRO A 117 14.37 22.03 36.02
C PRO A 117 15.38 22.11 34.88
N ALA A 118 15.78 23.34 34.60
CA ALA A 118 16.88 23.68 33.73
C ALA A 118 18.18 23.09 34.28
N ASP A 119 18.71 22.08 33.60
CA ASP A 119 20.12 21.70 33.56
C ASP A 119 20.20 20.52 32.58
N ASP A 120 20.60 20.80 31.33
CA ASP A 120 21.53 19.98 30.54
C ASP A 120 21.55 20.50 29.10
N ASP A 121 22.73 21.00 28.72
CA ASP A 121 23.15 21.32 27.35
C ASP A 121 23.18 20.02 26.51
N GLU A 122 22.02 19.50 26.11
CA GLU A 122 21.96 18.43 25.12
C GLU A 122 22.09 19.04 23.72
N ASP A 123 23.28 18.85 23.13
CA ASP A 123 23.59 19.14 21.74
C ASP A 123 22.49 18.61 20.81
N PRO A 124 22.11 19.35 19.75
CA PRO A 124 21.09 18.91 18.81
C PRO A 124 21.46 17.56 18.21
N VAL A 125 20.63 16.54 18.49
CA VAL A 125 20.79 15.18 17.96
C VAL A 125 20.76 15.24 16.43
N ASP A 126 21.94 15.08 15.85
CA ASP A 126 22.19 15.01 14.42
C ASP A 126 21.64 13.68 13.88
N TRP A 127 20.43 13.74 13.32
CA TRP A 127 19.77 12.58 12.71
C TRP A 127 20.45 12.11 11.42
N ASP A 128 21.43 12.84 10.89
CA ASP A 128 22.05 12.53 9.60
C ASP A 128 23.21 11.52 9.73
N GLU A 129 23.74 11.25 10.93
CA GLU A 129 25.00 10.50 11.07
C GLU A 129 24.88 9.03 11.56
N GLU A 130 23.78 8.63 12.22
CA GLU A 130 23.69 7.29 12.85
C GLU A 130 22.76 6.28 12.14
N MET A 131 22.34 6.57 10.91
CA MET A 131 21.51 5.65 10.10
C MET A 131 22.30 4.91 9.00
N ALA A 132 23.63 4.92 9.02
CA ALA A 132 24.43 4.10 8.12
C ALA A 132 24.55 2.67 8.68
N PRO A 133 23.74 1.68 8.23
CA PRO A 133 23.79 0.33 8.76
C PRO A 133 25.16 -0.30 8.50
N LYS A 134 25.80 -0.81 9.55
CA LYS A 134 27.01 -1.64 9.43
C LYS A 134 26.68 -2.90 8.61
N VAL A 135 27.17 -2.95 7.37
CA VAL A 135 27.01 -4.09 6.45
C VAL A 135 27.95 -5.22 6.89
N THR A 136 27.48 -6.19 7.66
CA THR A 136 28.32 -7.28 8.22
C THR A 136 28.29 -8.63 7.49
N GLU A 137 27.49 -8.81 6.43
CA GLU A 137 27.47 -10.07 5.66
C GLU A 137 27.72 -9.83 4.16
N PRO A 138 28.47 -10.72 3.48
CA PRO A 138 28.63 -10.64 2.02
C PRO A 138 27.24 -10.72 1.39
N ALA A 139 26.85 -9.66 0.68
CA ALA A 139 25.51 -9.48 0.17
C ALA A 139 25.14 -10.64 -0.76
N ARG A 140 24.29 -11.54 -0.27
CA ARG A 140 23.65 -12.54 -1.12
C ARG A 140 22.78 -11.79 -2.11
N GLU A 141 23.03 -11.98 -3.40
CA GLU A 141 22.21 -11.42 -4.46
C GLU A 141 20.77 -11.92 -4.29
N LEU A 142 19.83 -10.98 -4.20
CA LEU A 142 18.41 -11.29 -4.08
C LEU A 142 17.95 -11.95 -5.38
N LYS A 143 17.37 -13.15 -5.26
CA LYS A 143 16.90 -13.92 -6.41
C LYS A 143 15.44 -13.61 -6.70
N ASP A 144 14.61 -13.48 -5.67
CA ASP A 144 13.17 -13.29 -5.83
C ASP A 144 12.45 -12.68 -4.61
N PHE A 145 11.12 -12.56 -4.69
CA PHE A 145 10.26 -12.08 -3.61
C PHE A 145 10.19 -13.05 -2.41
N ASN A 146 10.61 -14.31 -2.54
CA ASN A 146 10.65 -15.23 -1.40
C ASN A 146 11.73 -14.80 -0.40
N ASP A 147 12.87 -14.31 -0.90
CA ASP A 147 13.95 -13.79 -0.06
C ASP A 147 13.48 -12.64 0.85
N LEU A 148 12.55 -11.80 0.38
CA LEU A 148 11.92 -10.75 1.21
C LEU A 148 11.00 -11.32 2.28
N LEU A 149 10.20 -12.33 1.92
CA LEU A 149 9.29 -13.00 2.85
C LEU A 149 10.06 -13.70 3.97
N GLU A 150 11.20 -14.32 3.66
CA GLU A 150 12.09 -14.94 4.66
C GLU A 150 12.62 -13.91 5.68
N LYS A 151 12.81 -12.66 5.26
CA LYS A 151 13.23 -11.54 6.13
C LYS A 151 12.05 -10.79 6.76
N ASN A 152 10.82 -11.26 6.56
CA ASN A 152 9.59 -10.61 7.02
C ASN A 152 9.47 -9.15 6.54
N ILE A 153 9.91 -8.89 5.30
CA ILE A 153 9.76 -7.60 4.62
C ILE A 153 8.51 -7.68 3.75
N ILE A 154 7.53 -6.84 4.06
CA ILE A 154 6.27 -6.75 3.31
C ILE A 154 6.07 -5.29 2.90
N PHE A 155 5.96 -5.07 1.60
CA PHE A 155 5.61 -3.76 1.05
C PHE A 155 4.09 -3.65 0.85
N PHE A 156 3.60 -2.43 1.03
CA PHE A 156 2.18 -2.09 0.91
C PHE A 156 1.96 -1.17 -0.31
N ASP A 157 0.77 -1.25 -0.88
CA ASP A 157 0.32 -0.35 -1.93
C ASP A 157 -0.12 1.03 -1.36
N ASN A 158 -0.59 1.90 -2.24
CA ASN A 158 -1.09 3.23 -1.88
C ASN A 158 -2.33 3.17 -0.95
N GLN A 159 -3.10 2.08 -1.00
CA GLN A 159 -4.29 1.80 -0.19
C GLN A 159 -3.97 1.11 1.14
N LYS A 160 -2.69 0.90 1.47
CA LYS A 160 -2.22 0.17 2.66
C LYS A 160 -2.63 -1.31 2.66
N MET A 161 -2.76 -1.91 1.48
CA MET A 161 -2.89 -3.34 1.31
C MET A 161 -1.52 -3.97 1.04
N PRO A 162 -1.18 -5.12 1.64
CA PRO A 162 0.10 -5.78 1.39
C PRO A 162 0.14 -6.28 -0.06
N LEU A 163 1.20 -5.92 -0.80
CA LEU A 163 1.40 -6.33 -2.19
C LEU A 163 1.60 -7.85 -2.31
N PHE A 164 2.17 -8.45 -1.28
CA PHE A 164 2.33 -9.89 -1.14
C PHE A 164 2.34 -10.25 0.35
N SER A 165 2.02 -11.51 0.68
CA SER A 165 2.02 -11.98 2.07
C SER A 165 2.40 -13.46 2.15
N SER A 166 2.85 -13.90 3.33
CA SER A 166 3.14 -15.31 3.61
C SER A 166 1.91 -16.22 3.46
N ASN A 167 0.70 -15.66 3.46
CA ASN A 167 -0.51 -16.43 3.18
C ASN A 167 -0.57 -16.90 1.71
N MET A 168 0.09 -16.17 0.79
CA MET A 168 0.15 -16.53 -0.64
C MET A 168 1.06 -17.74 -0.90
N THR A 169 1.98 -18.07 0.01
CA THR A 169 2.88 -19.23 -0.11
C THR A 169 2.37 -20.48 0.61
N ARG A 170 1.18 -20.40 1.25
CA ARG A 170 0.60 -21.53 2.00
C ARG A 170 0.45 -22.76 1.09
N GLY A 171 1.15 -23.83 1.47
CA GLY A 171 1.09 -25.14 0.80
C GLY A 171 2.28 -25.45 -0.12
N LEU A 172 2.93 -24.43 -0.69
CA LEU A 172 4.06 -24.61 -1.61
C LEU A 172 5.41 -24.18 -1.00
N GLY A 173 5.40 -23.38 0.06
CA GLY A 173 6.60 -22.87 0.71
C GLY A 173 7.26 -21.68 -0.01
N THR A 174 7.07 -21.59 -1.33
CA THR A 174 7.62 -20.51 -2.18
C THR A 174 6.58 -19.99 -3.17
N LEU A 175 6.68 -18.71 -3.53
CA LEU A 175 5.94 -18.07 -4.61
C LEU A 175 6.36 -18.67 -5.95
N GLY A 176 5.39 -19.18 -6.71
CA GLY A 176 5.61 -19.65 -8.07
C GLY A 176 5.89 -18.50 -9.03
N ARG A 177 6.51 -18.80 -10.17
CA ARG A 177 6.91 -17.80 -11.19
C ARG A 177 5.78 -16.84 -11.59
N GLN A 178 4.57 -17.36 -11.85
CA GLN A 178 3.41 -16.52 -12.21
C GLN A 178 3.01 -15.56 -11.09
N GLN A 179 3.12 -15.99 -9.82
CA GLN A 179 2.83 -15.12 -8.68
C GLN A 179 3.88 -14.01 -8.56
N GLN A 180 5.16 -14.33 -8.79
CA GLN A 180 6.23 -13.33 -8.78
C GLN A 180 6.06 -12.28 -9.89
N GLU A 181 5.69 -12.72 -11.10
CA GLU A 181 5.39 -11.82 -12.23
C GLU A 181 4.19 -10.92 -11.90
N PHE A 182 3.13 -11.47 -11.30
CA PHE A 182 1.97 -10.70 -10.85
C PHE A 182 2.33 -9.68 -9.74
N ILE A 183 3.11 -10.07 -8.75
CA ILE A 183 3.56 -9.15 -7.68
C ILE A 183 4.40 -8.02 -8.27
N MET A 184 5.27 -8.32 -9.25
CA MET A 184 6.04 -7.29 -9.96
C MET A 184 5.12 -6.28 -10.66
N GLU A 185 4.05 -6.74 -11.32
CA GLU A 185 3.06 -5.87 -11.93
C GLU A 185 2.36 -4.97 -10.89
N LEU A 186 1.98 -5.53 -9.74
CA LEU A 186 1.40 -4.74 -8.64
C LEU A 186 2.37 -3.67 -8.12
N CYS A 187 3.65 -4.01 -7.98
CA CYS A 187 4.69 -3.06 -7.58
C CYS A 187 4.82 -1.90 -8.58
N LEU A 188 4.90 -2.22 -9.88
CA LEU A 188 4.98 -1.21 -10.94
C LEU A 188 3.78 -0.28 -10.92
N ASN A 189 2.57 -0.83 -10.79
CA ASN A 189 1.35 -0.03 -10.73
C ASN A 189 1.32 0.88 -9.50
N ALA A 190 1.68 0.36 -8.31
CA ALA A 190 1.71 1.15 -7.09
C ALA A 190 2.68 2.34 -7.19
N ILE A 191 3.84 2.16 -7.85
CA ILE A 191 4.81 3.24 -8.09
C ILE A 191 4.26 4.25 -9.09
N LYS A 192 3.73 3.78 -10.23
CA LYS A 192 3.19 4.65 -11.30
C LYS A 192 2.01 5.50 -10.85
N GLU A 193 1.13 4.96 -10.01
CA GLU A 193 0.02 5.70 -9.41
C GLU A 193 0.48 6.91 -8.57
N CYS A 194 1.70 6.86 -8.04
CA CYS A 194 2.26 7.93 -7.21
C CYS A 194 2.92 9.04 -8.05
N ALA A 195 3.27 8.77 -9.31
CA ALA A 195 3.93 9.73 -10.19
C ALA A 195 3.29 11.14 -10.22
N PRO A 196 1.96 11.30 -10.44
CA PRO A 196 1.35 12.63 -10.47
C PRO A 196 1.36 13.35 -9.12
N LEU A 197 1.59 12.65 -8.01
CA LEU A 197 1.72 13.27 -6.68
C LEU A 197 3.08 13.94 -6.48
N THR A 198 4.05 13.60 -7.32
CA THR A 198 5.42 14.15 -7.29
C THR A 198 5.61 15.31 -8.27
N ALA A 199 4.56 15.71 -8.98
CA ALA A 199 4.56 16.87 -9.86
C ALA A 199 4.94 18.13 -9.06
N GLY A 200 6.10 18.71 -9.39
CA GLY A 200 6.65 19.89 -8.72
C GLY A 200 7.73 19.60 -7.67
N MET A 201 8.08 18.33 -7.43
CA MET A 201 9.32 18.01 -6.71
C MET A 201 10.55 18.42 -7.53
N PRO A 202 11.67 18.79 -6.89
CA PRO A 202 12.91 19.06 -7.62
C PRO A 202 13.40 17.80 -8.35
N PRO A 203 14.19 17.96 -9.42
CA PRO A 203 14.88 16.84 -10.05
C PRO A 203 15.73 16.07 -9.04
N VAL A 204 15.89 14.76 -9.27
CA VAL A 204 16.77 13.92 -8.46
C VAL A 204 18.21 14.41 -8.59
N GLU A 205 18.92 14.61 -7.48
CA GLU A 205 20.26 15.23 -7.51
C GLU A 205 21.40 14.23 -7.75
N LYS A 206 21.22 12.96 -7.38
CA LYS A 206 22.28 11.96 -7.30
C LYS A 206 21.84 10.59 -7.85
N GLY A 207 22.82 9.74 -8.14
CA GLY A 207 22.60 8.36 -8.58
C GLY A 207 22.14 8.24 -10.03
N ARG A 208 21.61 7.07 -10.38
CA ARG A 208 21.28 6.68 -11.77
C ARG A 208 20.31 7.62 -12.49
N PHE A 209 19.44 8.26 -11.73
CA PHE A 209 18.38 9.13 -12.24
C PHE A 209 18.67 10.62 -12.06
N ALA A 210 19.93 10.99 -11.78
CA ALA A 210 20.32 12.37 -11.56
C ALA A 210 19.90 13.29 -12.73
N GLY A 211 19.31 14.43 -12.40
CA GLY A 211 18.80 15.44 -13.33
C GLY A 211 17.42 15.15 -13.91
N GLN A 212 16.82 13.98 -13.66
CA GLN A 212 15.47 13.66 -14.13
C GLN A 212 14.41 14.09 -13.12
N MET A 213 13.22 14.44 -13.61
CA MET A 213 12.07 14.76 -12.76
C MET A 213 11.52 13.49 -12.13
N MET A 214 11.14 13.55 -10.85
CA MET A 214 10.56 12.42 -10.11
C MET A 214 9.32 11.85 -10.82
N GLU A 215 8.45 12.71 -11.31
CA GLU A 215 7.23 12.31 -12.03
C GLU A 215 7.54 11.47 -13.28
N ASP A 216 8.56 11.86 -14.05
CA ASP A 216 8.96 11.15 -15.26
C ASP A 216 9.54 9.77 -14.91
N ILE A 217 10.42 9.71 -13.90
CA ILE A 217 11.04 8.45 -13.44
C ILE A 217 9.96 7.47 -12.96
N LEU A 218 9.02 7.92 -12.12
CA LEU A 218 7.98 7.06 -11.56
C LEU A 218 6.96 6.62 -12.63
N SER A 219 6.70 7.47 -13.64
CA SER A 219 5.78 7.16 -14.74
C SER A 219 6.33 6.09 -15.69
N ASP A 220 7.63 6.14 -16.00
CA ASP A 220 8.30 5.25 -16.96
C ASP A 220 9.15 4.16 -16.29
N ILE A 221 8.86 3.85 -15.02
CA ILE A 221 9.66 2.89 -14.27
C ILE A 221 9.56 1.47 -14.86
N ALA A 222 10.70 0.79 -14.94
CA ALA A 222 10.82 -0.57 -15.45
C ALA A 222 10.90 -1.62 -14.32
N GLY A 223 10.63 -2.89 -14.66
CA GLY A 223 10.69 -3.99 -13.69
C GLY A 223 12.09 -4.20 -13.12
N GLU A 224 13.13 -3.91 -13.90
CA GLU A 224 14.53 -3.96 -13.49
C GLU A 224 14.84 -2.97 -12.36
N ASP A 225 14.26 -1.77 -12.38
CA ASP A 225 14.47 -0.76 -11.35
C ASP A 225 13.80 -1.16 -10.04
N VAL A 226 12.61 -1.76 -10.11
CA VAL A 226 11.93 -2.35 -8.96
C VAL A 226 12.76 -3.49 -8.36
N LYS A 227 13.35 -4.37 -9.18
CA LYS A 227 14.25 -5.44 -8.69
C LYS A 227 15.47 -4.89 -7.95
N ARG A 228 16.08 -3.82 -8.47
CA ARG A 228 17.22 -3.14 -7.80
C ARG A 228 16.82 -2.57 -6.45
N PHE A 229 15.68 -1.87 -6.39
CA PHE A 229 15.14 -1.36 -5.13
C PHE A 229 14.84 -2.48 -4.12
N ILE A 230 14.23 -3.58 -4.56
CA ILE A 230 13.95 -4.72 -3.70
C ILE A 230 15.26 -5.35 -3.17
N THR A 231 16.26 -5.47 -4.03
CA THR A 231 17.60 -5.97 -3.65
C THR A 231 18.25 -5.07 -2.60
N PHE A 232 18.11 -3.74 -2.76
CA PHE A 232 18.50 -2.76 -1.74
C PHE A 232 17.75 -3.00 -0.42
N GLY A 233 16.43 -3.15 -0.46
CA GLY A 233 15.61 -3.44 0.73
C GLY A 233 16.02 -4.72 1.46
N TYR A 234 16.40 -5.75 0.72
CA TYR A 234 16.92 -7.01 1.29
C TYR A 234 18.29 -6.82 1.94
N LYS A 235 19.22 -6.11 1.29
CA LYS A 235 20.54 -5.81 1.85
C LYS A 235 20.44 -5.05 3.18
N TYR A 236 19.40 -4.22 3.33
CA TYR A 236 19.13 -3.42 4.53
C TYR A 236 17.89 -3.90 5.28
N ALA A 237 17.68 -5.22 5.33
CA ALA A 237 16.47 -5.84 5.88
C ALA A 237 16.08 -5.36 7.30
N SER A 238 17.06 -5.06 8.15
CA SER A 238 16.82 -4.54 9.51
C SER A 238 15.99 -3.25 9.54
N SER A 239 16.12 -2.41 8.52
CA SER A 239 15.39 -1.16 8.41
C SER A 239 13.92 -1.35 8.02
N TYR A 240 13.62 -2.45 7.30
CA TYR A 240 12.32 -2.75 6.70
C TYR A 240 11.49 -3.79 7.45
N SER A 241 12.14 -4.74 8.13
CA SER A 241 11.46 -5.88 8.75
C SER A 241 10.46 -5.44 9.83
N GLY A 242 9.24 -6.00 9.77
CA GLY A 242 8.17 -5.74 10.75
C GLY A 242 7.51 -4.36 10.66
N LYS A 243 7.82 -3.56 9.64
CA LYS A 243 7.21 -2.24 9.40
C LYS A 243 6.31 -2.26 8.17
N ASN A 244 5.28 -1.42 8.18
CA ASN A 244 4.31 -1.31 7.08
C ASN A 244 4.67 -0.16 6.15
N PHE A 245 5.68 -0.38 5.31
CA PHE A 245 6.11 0.63 4.34
C PHE A 245 5.31 0.59 3.05
N ARG A 246 4.90 1.76 2.58
CA ARG A 246 4.37 1.92 1.22
C ARG A 246 5.50 1.84 0.22
N LEU A 247 5.34 0.99 -0.80
CA LEU A 247 6.35 0.77 -1.82
C LEU A 247 6.69 2.07 -2.54
N SER A 248 5.68 2.79 -3.02
CA SER A 248 5.82 4.04 -3.78
C SER A 248 6.60 5.12 -3.03
N GLU A 249 6.26 5.34 -1.75
CA GLU A 249 6.93 6.33 -0.90
C GLU A 249 8.39 5.94 -0.63
N THR A 250 8.64 4.69 -0.23
CA THR A 250 10.01 4.23 0.03
C THR A 250 10.88 4.17 -1.23
N PHE A 251 10.28 3.87 -2.39
CA PHE A 251 10.95 3.93 -3.68
C PHE A 251 11.35 5.37 -4.04
N ALA A 252 10.44 6.34 -3.85
CA ALA A 252 10.75 7.76 -4.08
C ALA A 252 11.85 8.26 -3.14
N THR A 253 11.83 7.88 -1.86
CA THR A 253 12.93 8.19 -0.93
C THR A 253 14.25 7.57 -1.37
N TRP A 254 14.24 6.33 -1.86
CA TRP A 254 15.44 5.68 -2.40
C TRP A 254 16.01 6.41 -3.62
N LEU A 255 15.16 6.91 -4.52
CA LEU A 255 15.57 7.76 -5.63
C LEU A 255 16.22 9.06 -5.15
N MET A 256 15.57 9.78 -4.21
CA MET A 256 16.08 11.04 -3.66
C MET A 256 17.44 10.88 -2.96
N ASN A 257 17.66 9.74 -2.31
CA ASN A 257 18.91 9.41 -1.62
C ASN A 257 20.02 8.97 -2.59
N GLY A 258 19.78 8.99 -3.90
CA GLY A 258 20.74 8.58 -4.91
C GLY A 258 20.73 7.07 -5.12
N ALA A 259 19.71 6.59 -5.84
CA ALA A 259 19.61 5.19 -6.24
C ALA A 259 20.93 4.69 -6.90
N PRO A 260 21.56 3.61 -6.39
CA PRO A 260 22.79 3.08 -6.94
C PRO A 260 22.65 2.63 -8.40
N ASP A 261 23.74 2.69 -9.15
CA ASP A 261 23.78 2.23 -10.55
C ASP A 261 23.82 0.70 -10.67
N ASP A 262 24.12 -0.02 -9.57
CA ASP A 262 24.45 -1.45 -9.52
C ASP A 262 23.58 -2.24 -8.51
#